data_AF-G4TDD3-F1
#
_entry.id   AF-G4TDD3-F1
#
_cell.length_a   1.000
_cell.length_b   1.000
_cell.length_c   1.000
_cell.angle_alpha   90.00
_cell.angle_beta   90.00
_cell.angle_gamma   90.00
#
_symmetry.space_group_name_H-M   'P 1'
#
loop_
_entity.id
_entity.type
_entity.pdbx_description
1 polymer ?
#
loop_
_entity_poly.entity_id
_entity_poly.type
_entity_poly.pdbx_seq_one_letter_code
_entity_poly.pdbx_strand_id
1 'polypeptide(L)'
;MESLLRWGIEHSAPSDGANHPPPRDISQLDPGIIDQILGKPDAVQMKEALAIAINETEDEDARITALDNFEMLIEQIDNANNITSMNMWEPLLRLLESPVEDIRMNSLWILGTAVQNNPSAQSAFLSYSPIPRLLALLKPASSEPSAVRSKSVYCLSGALRHNRAAVEAFDGQGGWAVLKETLVDADSSIRRKVAFLLNSLLLPDGSTVGQPLTSTTSDIAQSHISAHGIPNLLISALVDPLPTDAEGQSPVADTDYEEKVARTLLSYLETGGRLHKDQAEKLAIGMSKPRSANNWGLAKQEWEDMSRISSQFL
;
A
#
# COMPACT_ATOMS: atom_id res chain seq x y z
N MET A 1 14.50 -8.37 36.88
CA MET A 1 14.47 -6.91 37.15
C MET A 1 15.23 -6.56 38.44
N GLU A 2 15.06 -7.34 39.52
CA GLU A 2 15.81 -7.15 40.77
C GLU A 2 17.33 -7.35 40.64
N SER A 3 17.79 -8.23 39.73
CA SER A 3 19.22 -8.48 39.50
C SER A 3 19.97 -7.29 38.91
N LEU A 4 19.32 -6.47 38.07
CA LEU A 4 19.89 -5.23 37.52
C LEU A 4 19.93 -4.11 38.57
N LEU A 5 18.89 -4.02 39.40
CA LEU A 5 18.86 -3.09 40.53
C LEU A 5 19.92 -3.43 41.58
N ARG A 6 20.11 -4.72 41.86
CA ARG A 6 21.12 -5.20 42.81
C ARG A 6 22.53 -4.97 42.29
N TRP A 7 22.78 -5.24 41.00
CA TRP A 7 24.04 -4.91 40.36
C TRP A 7 24.33 -3.40 40.41
N GLY A 8 23.31 -2.58 40.11
CA GLY A 8 23.41 -1.12 40.19
C GLY A 8 23.75 -0.62 41.60
N ILE A 9 23.15 -1.20 42.63
CA ILE A 9 23.43 -0.84 44.03
C ILE A 9 24.81 -1.33 44.48
N GLU A 10 25.21 -2.55 44.10
CA GLU A 10 26.52 -3.13 44.45
C GLU A 10 27.69 -2.41 43.78
N HIS A 11 27.47 -1.79 42.61
CA HIS A 11 28.49 -1.04 41.86
C HIS A 11 28.33 0.48 41.99
N SER A 12 27.36 0.95 42.79
CA SER A 12 27.25 2.35 43.20
C SER A 12 28.13 2.57 44.43
N ALA A 13 29.25 3.28 44.26
CA ALA A 13 30.12 3.62 45.39
C ALA A 13 29.35 4.45 46.44
N PRO A 14 29.57 4.22 47.76
CA PRO A 14 29.03 5.08 48.80
C PRO A 14 29.61 6.48 48.60
N SER A 15 28.76 7.50 48.54
CA SER A 15 29.16 8.89 48.43
C SER A 15 29.74 9.39 49.76
N ASP A 16 30.99 9.02 50.05
CA ASP A 16 31.83 9.83 50.92
C ASP A 16 32.14 11.13 50.17
N GLY A 17 31.90 12.26 50.83
CA GLY A 17 32.10 13.58 50.27
C GLY A 17 33.47 13.73 49.62
N ALA A 18 33.46 14.32 48.41
CA ALA A 18 34.62 14.65 47.58
C ALA A 18 35.25 13.52 46.74
N ASN A 19 34.50 12.91 45.83
CA ASN A 19 34.97 12.63 44.46
C ASN A 19 33.86 12.06 43.56
N HIS A 20 32.80 12.84 43.31
CA HIS A 20 32.12 12.65 42.02
C HIS A 20 33.09 13.16 40.96
N PRO A 21 33.49 12.34 39.96
CA PRO A 21 34.06 12.90 38.75
C PRO A 21 33.10 13.99 38.30
N PRO A 22 33.57 15.20 37.96
CA PRO A 22 32.68 16.20 37.38
C PRO A 22 31.89 15.54 36.25
N PRO A 23 30.61 15.89 36.03
CA PRO A 23 29.85 15.40 34.88
C PRO A 23 30.78 15.45 33.68
N ARG A 24 31.15 14.28 33.13
CA ARG A 24 32.11 14.23 32.04
C ARG A 24 31.51 15.08 30.94
N ASP A 25 32.24 16.11 30.56
CA ASP A 25 31.78 17.06 29.56
C ASP A 25 31.69 16.32 28.23
N ILE A 26 30.49 15.83 27.94
CA ILE A 26 30.18 15.03 26.75
C ILE A 26 30.38 15.87 25.48
N SER A 27 30.50 17.21 25.61
CA SER A 27 30.82 18.11 24.52
C SER A 27 32.26 17.98 23.99
N GLN A 28 33.14 17.25 24.69
CA GLN A 28 34.53 17.00 24.28
C GLN A 28 34.74 15.67 23.55
N LEU A 29 33.68 14.91 23.27
CA LEU A 29 33.79 13.73 22.43
C LEU A 29 34.04 14.16 20.98
N ASP A 30 35.11 13.65 20.37
CA ASP A 30 35.42 13.88 18.96
C ASP A 30 34.21 13.49 18.09
N PRO A 31 33.64 14.42 17.30
CA PRO A 31 32.55 14.13 16.40
C PRO A 31 32.80 12.90 15.50
N GLY A 32 34.06 12.67 15.10
CA GLY A 32 34.42 11.50 14.29
C GLY A 32 34.25 10.16 15.01
N ILE A 33 34.41 10.12 16.34
CA ILE A 33 34.18 8.91 17.16
C ILE A 33 32.68 8.69 17.36
N ILE A 34 31.91 9.76 17.53
CA ILE A 34 30.44 9.69 17.63
C ILE A 34 29.85 9.14 16.32
N ASP A 35 30.31 9.64 15.18
CA ASP A 35 29.86 9.18 13.86
C ASP A 35 30.28 7.72 13.59
N GLN A 36 31.45 7.29 14.06
CA GLN A 36 31.87 5.89 13.96
C GLN A 36 31.02 4.93 14.82
N ILE A 37 30.49 5.41 15.95
CA ILE A 37 29.67 4.60 16.86
C ILE A 37 28.20 4.62 16.45
N LEU A 38 27.67 5.77 16.06
CA LEU A 38 26.25 5.96 15.74
C LEU A 38 25.92 5.79 14.26
N GLY A 39 26.93 5.77 13.39
CA GLY A 39 26.74 5.80 11.94
C GLY A 39 26.38 7.18 11.42
N LYS A 40 26.21 7.29 10.10
CA LYS A 40 25.77 8.53 9.47
C LYS A 40 24.29 8.80 9.80
N PRO A 41 23.87 10.06 10.00
CA PRO A 41 22.45 10.38 10.14
C PRO A 41 21.65 9.91 8.91
N ASP A 42 20.45 9.38 9.12
CA ASP A 42 19.59 8.86 8.04
C ASP A 42 19.35 9.89 6.93
N ALA A 43 19.15 11.17 7.27
CA ALA A 43 19.01 12.22 6.27
C ALA A 43 20.24 12.39 5.37
N VAL A 44 21.45 12.12 5.87
CA VAL A 44 22.67 12.12 5.06
C VAL A 44 22.68 10.88 4.16
N GLN A 45 22.37 9.71 4.72
CA GLN A 45 22.31 8.46 3.96
C GLN A 45 21.28 8.52 2.83
N MET A 46 20.08 9.07 3.08
CA MET A 46 19.05 9.32 2.07
C MET A 46 19.54 10.22 0.93
N LYS A 47 20.31 11.29 1.25
CA LYS A 47 20.88 12.19 0.23
C LYS A 47 21.90 11.46 -0.64
N GLU A 48 22.81 10.73 -0.01
CA GLU A 48 23.85 9.96 -0.71
C GLU A 48 23.23 8.89 -1.60
N ALA A 49 22.27 8.13 -1.07
CA ALA A 49 21.55 7.10 -1.81
C ALA A 49 20.80 7.68 -3.02
N LEU A 50 20.06 8.77 -2.85
CA LEU A 50 19.36 9.41 -3.96
C LEU A 50 20.33 9.99 -5.00
N ALA A 51 21.46 10.56 -4.57
CA ALA A 51 22.47 11.09 -5.47
C ALA A 51 23.08 10.00 -6.37
N ILE A 52 23.33 8.81 -5.82
CA ILE A 52 23.76 7.63 -6.58
C ILE A 52 22.64 7.19 -7.53
N ALA A 53 21.43 7.03 -7.03
CA ALA A 53 20.30 6.52 -7.82
C ALA A 53 19.96 7.36 -9.06
N ILE A 54 20.09 8.69 -8.98
CA ILE A 54 19.83 9.60 -10.12
C ILE A 54 21.03 9.78 -11.05
N ASN A 55 22.23 9.32 -10.65
CA ASN A 55 23.42 9.47 -11.47
C ASN A 55 23.49 8.34 -12.52
N GLU A 56 23.12 8.66 -13.77
CA GLU A 56 23.16 7.71 -14.88
C GLU A 56 24.57 7.27 -15.30
N THR A 57 25.64 7.86 -14.75
CA THR A 57 27.01 7.37 -14.97
C THR A 57 27.41 6.24 -14.02
N GLU A 58 26.68 6.04 -12.92
CA GLU A 58 26.87 4.88 -12.04
C GLU A 58 26.33 3.62 -12.69
N ASP A 59 26.88 2.47 -12.31
CA ASP A 59 26.35 1.19 -12.76
C ASP A 59 24.92 0.95 -12.22
N GLU A 60 24.11 0.21 -12.99
CA GLU A 60 22.72 -0.03 -12.65
C GLU A 60 22.57 -0.73 -11.28
N ASP A 61 23.46 -1.67 -10.96
CA ASP A 61 23.45 -2.40 -9.69
C ASP A 61 23.70 -1.48 -8.48
N ALA A 62 24.63 -0.53 -8.59
CA ALA A 62 24.89 0.48 -7.58
C ALA A 62 23.68 1.42 -7.38
N ARG A 63 23.04 1.82 -8.48
CA ARG A 63 21.82 2.65 -8.43
C ARG A 63 20.66 1.91 -7.77
N ILE A 64 20.48 0.63 -8.09
CA ILE A 64 19.46 -0.25 -7.49
C ILE A 64 19.75 -0.43 -6.00
N THR A 65 20.99 -0.78 -5.63
CA THR A 65 21.42 -0.93 -4.24
C THR A 65 21.20 0.35 -3.43
N ALA A 66 21.45 1.51 -4.04
CA ALA A 66 21.20 2.80 -3.41
C ALA A 66 19.70 3.03 -3.15
N LEU A 67 18.82 2.65 -4.09
CA LEU A 67 17.37 2.74 -3.88
C LEU A 67 16.88 1.77 -2.81
N ASP A 68 17.39 0.54 -2.77
CA ASP A 68 17.06 -0.43 -1.70
C ASP A 68 17.46 0.13 -0.32
N ASN A 69 18.66 0.71 -0.22
CA ASN A 69 19.11 1.38 1.01
C ASN A 69 18.22 2.56 1.40
N PHE A 70 17.78 3.35 0.41
CA PHE A 70 16.84 4.45 0.66
C PHE A 70 15.51 3.92 1.18
N GLU A 71 14.99 2.85 0.60
CA GLU A 71 13.72 2.24 0.99
C GLU A 71 13.75 1.76 2.45
N MET A 72 14.82 1.07 2.88
CA MET A 72 14.96 0.66 4.28
C MET A 72 14.91 1.85 5.26
N LEU A 73 15.48 3.01 4.89
CA LEU A 73 15.43 4.20 5.73
C LEU A 73 14.02 4.79 5.80
N ILE A 74 13.25 4.70 4.71
CA ILE A 74 11.93 5.31 4.58
C ILE A 74 10.82 4.57 5.32
N GLU A 75 11.09 3.34 5.78
CA GLU A 75 10.21 2.62 6.70
C GLU A 75 9.98 3.38 8.02
N GLN A 76 10.92 4.26 8.40
CA GLN A 76 10.73 5.20 9.50
C GLN A 76 9.93 6.41 9.04
N ILE A 77 8.79 6.67 9.69
CA ILE A 77 7.87 7.75 9.30
C ILE A 77 8.51 9.15 9.34
N ASP A 78 9.46 9.38 10.25
CA ASP A 78 10.21 10.63 10.32
C ASP A 78 11.11 10.84 9.09
N ASN A 79 11.75 9.76 8.60
CA ASN A 79 12.51 9.79 7.36
C ASN A 79 11.59 9.98 6.15
N ALA A 80 10.42 9.34 6.12
CA ALA A 80 9.41 9.57 5.09
C ALA A 80 9.02 11.06 4.99
N ASN A 81 8.85 11.72 6.12
CA ASN A 81 8.52 13.15 6.16
C ASN A 81 9.68 14.06 5.71
N ASN A 82 10.92 13.59 5.83
CA ASN A 82 12.09 14.33 5.38
C ASN A 82 12.18 14.46 3.84
N ILE A 83 11.51 13.60 3.06
CA ILE A 83 11.48 13.72 1.59
C ILE A 83 11.04 15.13 1.15
N THR A 84 10.05 15.71 1.83
CA THR A 84 9.56 17.06 1.54
C THR A 84 10.60 18.13 1.84
N SER A 85 11.15 18.14 3.06
CA SER A 85 12.12 19.18 3.48
C SER A 85 13.44 19.08 2.72
N MET A 86 13.77 17.91 2.18
CA MET A 86 14.97 17.63 1.42
C MET A 86 14.78 17.72 -0.10
N ASN A 87 13.59 18.09 -0.59
CA ASN A 87 13.24 18.24 -2.00
C ASN A 87 13.48 16.96 -2.84
N MET A 88 13.13 15.80 -2.28
CA MET A 88 13.42 14.50 -2.88
C MET A 88 12.27 13.91 -3.72
N TRP A 89 11.06 14.47 -3.63
CA TRP A 89 9.89 13.98 -4.36
C TRP A 89 10.08 13.99 -5.88
N GLU A 90 10.50 15.13 -6.45
CA GLU A 90 10.66 15.27 -7.90
C GLU A 90 11.74 14.31 -8.46
N PRO A 91 12.95 14.22 -7.87
CA PRO A 91 13.92 13.21 -8.29
C PRO A 91 13.39 11.76 -8.24
N LEU A 92 12.71 11.37 -7.16
CA LEU A 92 12.15 10.03 -7.01
C LEU A 92 11.06 9.74 -8.06
N LEU A 93 10.20 10.72 -8.35
CA LEU A 93 9.17 10.62 -9.39
C LEU A 93 9.79 10.51 -10.79
N ARG A 94 10.88 11.21 -11.06
CA ARG A 94 11.60 11.16 -12.35
C ARG A 94 12.19 9.78 -12.62
N LEU A 95 12.62 9.05 -11.59
CA LEU A 95 13.13 7.68 -11.73
C LEU A 95 12.08 6.69 -12.25
N LEU A 96 10.78 7.01 -12.16
CA LEU A 96 9.70 6.23 -12.78
C LEU A 96 9.78 6.23 -14.32
N GLU A 97 10.60 7.09 -14.92
CA GLU A 97 10.88 7.18 -16.35
C GLU A 97 12.14 6.45 -16.79
N SER A 98 12.88 5.86 -15.84
CA SER A 98 14.08 5.09 -16.13
C SER A 98 13.80 3.96 -17.13
N PRO A 99 14.70 3.68 -18.09
CA PRO A 99 14.58 2.51 -18.95
C PRO A 99 14.76 1.20 -18.15
N VAL A 100 15.42 1.25 -16.99
CA VAL A 100 15.71 0.09 -16.13
C VAL A 100 14.49 -0.21 -15.24
N GLU A 101 13.95 -1.43 -15.37
CA GLU A 101 12.75 -1.86 -14.65
C GLU A 101 12.91 -1.85 -13.13
N ASP A 102 14.06 -2.31 -12.62
CA ASP A 102 14.34 -2.38 -11.19
C ASP A 102 14.43 -0.99 -10.55
N ILE A 103 14.93 0.00 -11.29
CA ILE A 103 14.92 1.41 -10.84
C ILE A 103 13.48 1.92 -10.72
N ARG A 104 12.61 1.64 -11.71
CA ARG A 104 11.19 2.03 -11.63
C ARG A 104 10.50 1.32 -10.47
N MET A 105 10.74 0.02 -10.31
CA MET A 105 10.17 -0.83 -9.26
C MET A 105 10.56 -0.31 -7.86
N ASN A 106 11.85 -0.07 -7.62
CA ASN A 106 12.32 0.43 -6.33
C ASN A 106 11.87 1.86 -6.04
N SER A 107 11.80 2.72 -7.06
CA SER A 107 11.26 4.07 -6.89
C SER A 107 9.79 4.04 -6.49
N LEU A 108 8.97 3.16 -7.09
CA LEU A 108 7.58 2.94 -6.67
C LEU A 108 7.49 2.37 -5.25
N TRP A 109 8.45 1.54 -4.84
CA TRP A 109 8.52 1.01 -3.49
C TRP A 109 8.74 2.13 -2.48
N ILE A 110 9.79 2.94 -2.65
CA ILE A 110 10.07 4.11 -1.81
C ILE A 110 8.86 5.03 -1.72
N LEU A 111 8.29 5.40 -2.87
CA LEU A 111 7.13 6.30 -2.93
C LEU A 111 5.92 5.70 -2.19
N GLY A 112 5.65 4.41 -2.38
CA GLY A 112 4.56 3.71 -1.72
C GLY A 112 4.74 3.60 -0.20
N THR A 113 5.96 3.30 0.26
CA THR A 113 6.28 3.21 1.70
C THR A 113 6.16 4.59 2.34
N ALA A 114 6.68 5.64 1.68
CA ALA A 114 6.63 7.00 2.21
C ALA A 114 5.20 7.52 2.45
N VAL A 115 4.26 7.20 1.57
CA VAL A 115 2.86 7.68 1.66
C VAL A 115 1.95 6.73 2.43
N GLN A 116 2.39 5.52 2.77
CA GLN A 116 1.56 4.53 3.45
C GLN A 116 1.21 5.01 4.86
N ASN A 117 -0.08 5.21 5.12
CA ASN A 117 -0.61 5.68 6.41
C ASN A 117 0.07 6.97 6.91
N ASN A 118 0.52 7.83 6.00
CA ASN A 118 1.23 9.08 6.31
C ASN A 118 0.54 10.28 5.64
N PRO A 119 -0.43 10.94 6.31
CA PRO A 119 -1.18 12.07 5.74
C PRO A 119 -0.30 13.23 5.24
N SER A 120 0.82 13.50 5.92
CA SER A 120 1.75 14.57 5.53
C SER A 120 2.41 14.25 4.19
N ALA A 121 2.99 13.05 4.07
CA ALA A 121 3.60 12.59 2.83
C ALA A 121 2.57 12.40 1.70
N GLN A 122 1.37 11.88 2.00
CA GLN A 122 0.28 11.76 1.03
C GLN A 122 -0.10 13.11 0.41
N SER A 123 -0.26 14.15 1.24
CA SER A 123 -0.59 15.51 0.78
C SER A 123 0.54 16.10 -0.08
N ALA A 124 1.79 15.98 0.38
CA ALA A 124 2.95 16.45 -0.36
C ALA A 124 3.09 15.71 -1.71
N PHE A 125 2.99 14.38 -1.70
CA PHE A 125 3.06 13.54 -2.90
C PHE A 125 1.99 13.91 -3.93
N LEU A 126 0.75 14.14 -3.50
CA LEU A 126 -0.36 14.50 -4.39
C LEU A 126 -0.13 15.84 -5.11
N SER A 127 0.59 16.78 -4.48
CA SER A 127 0.92 18.08 -5.11
C SER A 127 1.76 17.96 -6.39
N TYR A 128 2.45 16.83 -6.58
CA TYR A 128 3.22 16.52 -7.79
C TYR A 128 2.40 15.79 -8.88
N SER A 129 1.09 15.62 -8.70
CA SER A 129 0.20 14.93 -9.65
C SER A 129 0.70 13.53 -10.08
N PRO A 130 0.98 12.60 -9.15
CA PRO A 130 1.62 11.31 -9.45
C PRO A 130 0.67 10.29 -10.12
N ILE A 131 -0.63 10.44 -9.93
CA ILE A 131 -1.68 9.47 -10.31
C ILE A 131 -1.63 9.05 -11.78
N PRO A 132 -1.54 9.97 -12.78
CA PRO A 132 -1.49 9.58 -14.19
C PRO A 132 -0.33 8.62 -14.50
N ARG A 133 0.84 8.85 -13.89
CA ARG A 133 2.02 8.00 -14.08
C ARG A 133 1.80 6.62 -13.46
N LEU A 134 1.28 6.57 -12.23
CA LEU A 134 0.97 5.29 -11.56
C LEU A 134 -0.05 4.46 -12.36
N LEU A 135 -1.10 5.10 -12.87
CA LEU A 135 -2.10 4.45 -13.72
C LEU A 135 -1.51 3.94 -15.05
N ALA A 136 -0.63 4.73 -15.67
CA ALA A 136 0.03 4.33 -16.91
C ALA A 136 0.94 3.10 -16.74
N LEU A 137 1.60 2.97 -15.58
CA LEU A 137 2.40 1.80 -15.22
C LEU A 137 1.49 0.58 -14.92
N LEU A 138 0.35 0.79 -14.26
CA LEU A 138 -0.56 -0.28 -13.84
C LEU A 138 -1.37 -0.90 -14.98
N LYS A 139 -1.90 -0.09 -15.91
CA LYS A 139 -2.94 -0.53 -16.86
C LYS A 139 -2.60 -1.86 -17.55
N PRO A 140 -3.57 -2.76 -17.82
CA PRO A 140 -3.31 -4.06 -18.44
C PRO A 140 -2.60 -4.00 -19.79
N ALA A 141 -2.81 -2.92 -20.55
CA ALA A 141 -2.15 -2.68 -21.83
C ALA A 141 -0.72 -2.11 -21.70
N SER A 142 -0.17 -1.99 -20.49
CA SER A 142 1.23 -1.57 -20.31
C SER A 142 2.18 -2.71 -20.69
N SER A 143 3.37 -2.34 -21.16
CA SER A 143 4.48 -3.29 -21.36
C SER A 143 5.32 -3.48 -20.09
N GLU A 144 4.80 -3.08 -18.93
CA GLU A 144 5.54 -3.12 -17.67
C GLU A 144 5.55 -4.53 -17.07
N PRO A 145 6.68 -4.98 -16.50
CA PRO A 145 6.74 -6.24 -15.77
C PRO A 145 5.80 -6.25 -14.55
N SER A 146 5.35 -7.45 -14.17
CA SER A 146 4.51 -7.70 -13.01
C SER A 146 5.04 -7.08 -11.71
N ALA A 147 6.36 -7.02 -11.53
CA ALA A 147 7.00 -6.40 -10.37
C ALA A 147 6.74 -4.89 -10.30
N VAL A 148 6.93 -4.17 -11.40
CA VAL A 148 6.66 -2.72 -11.50
C VAL A 148 5.16 -2.46 -11.33
N ARG A 149 4.30 -3.22 -12.01
CA ARG A 149 2.84 -3.11 -11.88
C ARG A 149 2.39 -3.33 -10.44
N SER A 150 2.95 -4.35 -9.77
CA SER A 150 2.67 -4.65 -8.36
C SER A 150 3.04 -3.51 -7.42
N LYS A 151 4.21 -2.88 -7.63
CA LYS A 151 4.62 -1.72 -6.83
C LYS A 151 3.80 -0.46 -7.17
N SER A 152 3.29 -0.34 -8.39
CA SER A 152 2.34 0.72 -8.75
C SER A 152 1.03 0.59 -7.97
N VAL A 153 0.46 -0.63 -7.88
CA VAL A 153 -0.73 -0.87 -7.03
C VAL A 153 -0.43 -0.58 -5.56
N TYR A 154 0.76 -0.96 -5.08
CA TYR A 154 1.19 -0.67 -3.70
C TYR A 154 1.25 0.83 -3.43
N CYS A 155 1.87 1.61 -4.31
CA CYS A 155 1.96 3.06 -4.20
C CYS A 155 0.57 3.73 -4.28
N LEU A 156 -0.28 3.30 -5.23
CA LEU A 156 -1.68 3.76 -5.30
C LEU A 156 -2.44 3.44 -4.00
N SER A 157 -2.27 2.24 -3.45
CA SER A 157 -2.92 1.86 -2.18
C SER A 157 -2.50 2.77 -1.03
N GLY A 158 -1.20 3.05 -0.90
CA GLY A 158 -0.69 3.99 0.08
C GLY A 158 -1.22 5.42 -0.12
N ALA A 159 -1.31 5.89 -1.36
CA ALA A 159 -1.74 7.24 -1.67
C ALA A 159 -3.25 7.48 -1.49
N LEU A 160 -4.09 6.48 -1.81
CA LEU A 160 -5.55 6.62 -1.85
C LEU A 160 -6.23 6.33 -0.51
N ARG A 161 -5.69 5.39 0.27
CA ARG A 161 -6.31 5.00 1.54
C ARG A 161 -6.33 6.18 2.51
N HIS A 162 -7.48 6.40 3.14
CA HIS A 162 -7.68 7.47 4.14
C HIS A 162 -7.44 8.88 3.56
N ASN A 163 -7.49 9.03 2.23
CA ASN A 163 -7.18 10.27 1.52
C ASN A 163 -8.20 10.54 0.40
N ARG A 164 -9.32 11.17 0.77
CA ARG A 164 -10.37 11.58 -0.17
C ARG A 164 -9.86 12.40 -1.35
N ALA A 165 -8.99 13.37 -1.11
CA ALA A 165 -8.47 14.23 -2.17
C ALA A 165 -7.71 13.42 -3.24
N ALA A 166 -6.96 12.40 -2.82
CA ALA A 166 -6.32 11.48 -3.75
C ALA A 166 -7.34 10.60 -4.50
N VAL A 167 -8.42 10.15 -3.86
CA VAL A 167 -9.49 9.38 -4.53
C VAL A 167 -10.24 10.24 -5.56
N GLU A 168 -10.48 11.52 -5.28
CA GLU A 168 -11.08 12.48 -6.22
C GLU A 168 -10.14 12.77 -7.40
N ALA A 169 -8.84 12.96 -7.13
CA ALA A 169 -7.84 13.10 -8.19
C ALA A 169 -7.71 11.81 -9.02
N PHE A 170 -7.86 10.64 -8.39
CA PHE A 170 -7.86 9.34 -9.05
C PHE A 170 -9.04 9.16 -10.00
N ASP A 171 -10.23 9.58 -9.57
CA ASP A 171 -11.42 9.61 -10.42
C ASP A 171 -11.21 10.53 -11.62
N GLY A 172 -10.71 11.75 -11.41
CA GLY A 172 -10.43 12.72 -12.46
C GLY A 172 -9.45 12.24 -13.54
N GLN A 173 -8.68 11.19 -13.27
CA GLN A 173 -7.74 10.56 -14.21
C GLN A 173 -8.26 9.22 -14.80
N GLY A 174 -9.53 8.89 -14.57
CA GLY A 174 -10.14 7.65 -15.07
C GLY A 174 -9.68 6.39 -14.31
N GLY A 175 -9.16 6.55 -13.09
CA GLY A 175 -8.55 5.45 -12.34
C GLY A 175 -9.50 4.27 -12.08
N TRP A 176 -10.79 4.52 -11.87
CA TRP A 176 -11.79 3.47 -11.68
C TRP A 176 -11.97 2.56 -12.90
N ALA A 177 -11.85 3.11 -14.11
CA ALA A 177 -11.86 2.31 -15.33
C ALA A 177 -10.63 1.39 -15.40
N VAL A 178 -9.46 1.90 -15.03
CA VAL A 178 -8.23 1.09 -14.95
C VAL A 178 -8.36 -0.03 -13.92
N LEU A 179 -8.90 0.23 -12.72
CA LEU A 179 -9.12 -0.83 -11.72
C LEU A 179 -10.11 -1.87 -12.23
N LYS A 180 -11.20 -1.44 -12.87
CA LYS A 180 -12.19 -2.34 -13.47
C LYS A 180 -11.56 -3.27 -14.49
N GLU A 181 -10.75 -2.75 -15.42
CA GLU A 181 -10.03 -3.55 -16.41
C GLU A 181 -9.02 -4.49 -15.74
N THR A 182 -8.36 -4.04 -14.67
CA THR A 182 -7.35 -4.82 -13.95
C THR A 182 -7.95 -5.96 -13.10
N LEU A 183 -9.26 -5.93 -12.80
CA LEU A 183 -9.95 -7.08 -12.16
C LEU A 183 -10.03 -8.32 -13.07
N VAL A 184 -9.78 -8.17 -14.37
CA VAL A 184 -9.73 -9.28 -15.33
C VAL A 184 -8.34 -9.40 -15.97
N ASP A 185 -7.31 -8.86 -15.31
CA ASP A 185 -5.93 -8.91 -15.80
C ASP A 185 -5.44 -10.34 -16.01
N ALA A 186 -4.53 -10.56 -16.96
CA ALA A 186 -3.90 -11.87 -17.14
C ALA A 186 -3.04 -12.27 -15.92
N ASP A 187 -2.43 -11.29 -15.25
CA ASP A 187 -1.64 -11.52 -14.05
C ASP A 187 -2.52 -11.61 -12.79
N SER A 188 -2.61 -12.83 -12.26
CA SER A 188 -3.38 -13.14 -11.04
C SER A 188 -2.91 -12.39 -9.80
N SER A 189 -1.60 -12.13 -9.68
CA SER A 189 -1.03 -11.33 -8.58
C SER A 189 -1.56 -9.90 -8.61
N ILE A 190 -1.64 -9.30 -9.81
CA ILE A 190 -2.16 -7.94 -9.98
C ILE A 190 -3.67 -7.91 -9.71
N ARG A 191 -4.45 -8.88 -10.21
CA ARG A 191 -5.88 -9.00 -9.91
C ARG A 191 -6.15 -9.00 -8.40
N ARG A 192 -5.43 -9.84 -7.65
CA ARG A 192 -5.53 -9.94 -6.18
C ARG A 192 -5.24 -8.60 -5.51
N LYS A 193 -4.18 -7.90 -5.91
CA LYS A 193 -3.81 -6.59 -5.32
C LYS A 193 -4.88 -5.52 -5.59
N VAL A 194 -5.47 -5.51 -6.79
CA VAL A 194 -6.54 -4.56 -7.12
C VAL A 194 -7.85 -4.87 -6.37
N ALA A 195 -8.24 -6.13 -6.25
CA ALA A 195 -9.39 -6.51 -5.40
C ALA A 195 -9.16 -6.07 -3.94
N PHE A 196 -7.96 -6.30 -3.41
CA PHE A 196 -7.60 -5.85 -2.07
C PHE A 196 -7.65 -4.32 -1.92
N LEU A 197 -7.19 -3.57 -2.93
CA LEU A 197 -7.27 -2.11 -2.94
C LEU A 197 -8.73 -1.64 -2.93
N LEU A 198 -9.60 -2.18 -3.79
CA LEU A 198 -11.02 -1.82 -3.81
C LEU A 198 -11.68 -2.06 -2.45
N ASN A 199 -11.41 -3.21 -1.83
CA ASN A 199 -11.90 -3.49 -0.48
C ASN A 199 -11.39 -2.46 0.52
N SER A 200 -10.09 -2.14 0.49
CA SER A 200 -9.47 -1.20 1.41
C SER A 200 -10.08 0.22 1.32
N LEU A 201 -10.51 0.64 0.13
CA LEU A 201 -11.17 1.95 -0.06
C LEU A 201 -12.61 1.98 0.46
N LEU A 202 -13.27 0.82 0.56
CA LEU A 202 -14.62 0.67 1.09
C LEU A 202 -14.66 0.57 2.62
N LEU A 203 -13.57 0.15 3.26
CA LEU A 203 -13.57 0.01 4.71
C LEU A 203 -13.62 1.40 5.38
N PRO A 204 -14.58 1.63 6.30
CA PRO A 204 -14.62 2.86 7.07
C PRO A 204 -13.46 2.92 8.06
N ASP A 205 -12.99 4.13 8.33
CA ASP A 205 -11.91 4.34 9.29
C ASP A 205 -12.41 4.17 10.73
N GLY A 206 -11.62 3.50 11.57
CA GLY A 206 -11.76 3.55 13.03
C GLY A 206 -11.11 4.80 13.65
N SER A 207 -10.68 5.76 12.83
CA SER A 207 -9.79 6.86 13.22
C SER A 207 -10.54 8.03 13.85
N THR A 208 -9.99 8.52 14.95
CA THR A 208 -10.52 9.57 15.83
C THR A 208 -10.42 10.97 15.25
N VAL A 209 -11.34 11.85 15.67
CA VAL A 209 -11.34 13.32 15.48
C VAL A 209 -9.92 13.91 15.61
N GLY A 210 -9.42 14.60 14.57
CA GLY A 210 -8.17 15.37 14.63
C GLY A 210 -7.17 15.19 13.47
N GLN A 211 -7.43 14.30 12.50
CA GLN A 211 -6.60 14.22 11.29
C GLN A 211 -7.03 15.25 10.22
N PRO A 212 -6.08 15.84 9.47
CA PRO A 212 -6.35 16.92 8.51
C PRO A 212 -7.01 16.47 7.20
N LEU A 213 -6.95 15.17 6.86
CA LEU A 213 -7.65 14.59 5.71
C LEU A 213 -9.00 14.03 6.16
N THR A 214 -10.04 14.16 5.33
CA THR A 214 -11.33 13.51 5.61
C THR A 214 -11.15 12.00 5.56
N SER A 215 -11.35 11.34 6.69
CA SER A 215 -11.08 9.92 6.94
C SER A 215 -12.13 8.96 6.38
N THR A 216 -12.91 9.33 5.36
CA THR A 216 -13.87 8.39 4.75
C THR A 216 -13.74 8.43 3.23
N THR A 217 -13.16 7.36 2.68
CA THR A 217 -13.12 7.07 1.24
C THR A 217 -14.25 6.13 0.81
N SER A 218 -14.98 5.54 1.76
CA SER A 218 -15.93 4.46 1.52
C SER A 218 -17.15 4.90 0.69
N ASP A 219 -17.67 6.09 0.92
CA ASP A 219 -18.82 6.64 0.20
C ASP A 219 -18.47 6.98 -1.26
N ILE A 220 -17.33 7.63 -1.51
CA ILE A 220 -16.87 7.90 -2.88
C ILE A 220 -16.50 6.59 -3.59
N ALA A 221 -15.81 5.68 -2.90
CA ALA A 221 -15.44 4.38 -3.47
C ALA A 221 -16.68 3.56 -3.85
N GLN A 222 -17.68 3.48 -2.97
CA GLN A 222 -18.94 2.79 -3.27
C GLN A 222 -19.64 3.41 -4.49
N SER A 223 -19.75 4.74 -4.53
CA SER A 223 -20.40 5.45 -5.63
C SER A 223 -19.77 5.10 -6.98
N HIS A 224 -18.44 5.15 -7.08
CA HIS A 224 -17.74 4.83 -8.32
C HIS A 224 -17.72 3.32 -8.63
N ILE A 225 -17.63 2.45 -7.62
CA ILE A 225 -17.78 1.00 -7.82
C ILE A 225 -19.12 0.69 -8.48
N SER A 226 -20.19 1.32 -8.00
CA SER A 226 -21.53 1.22 -8.59
C SER A 226 -21.56 1.77 -10.02
N ALA A 227 -21.11 3.01 -10.22
CA ALA A 227 -21.17 3.70 -11.51
C ALA A 227 -20.38 3.00 -12.62
N HIS A 228 -19.27 2.34 -12.28
CA HIS A 228 -18.44 1.59 -13.23
C HIS A 228 -18.93 0.15 -13.47
N GLY A 229 -19.98 -0.30 -12.79
CA GLY A 229 -20.50 -1.67 -12.91
C GLY A 229 -19.54 -2.73 -12.38
N ILE A 230 -18.68 -2.38 -11.42
CA ILE A 230 -17.73 -3.29 -10.79
C ILE A 230 -18.44 -4.45 -10.06
N PRO A 231 -19.60 -4.28 -9.38
CA PRO A 231 -20.29 -5.40 -8.71
C PRO A 231 -20.59 -6.57 -9.65
N ASN A 232 -20.96 -6.31 -10.91
CA ASN A 232 -21.20 -7.36 -11.89
C ASN A 232 -19.93 -8.17 -12.19
N LEU A 233 -18.78 -7.52 -12.27
CA LEU A 233 -17.49 -8.21 -12.47
C LEU A 233 -17.10 -9.03 -11.24
N LEU A 234 -17.27 -8.47 -10.04
CA LEU A 234 -17.00 -9.20 -8.80
C LEU A 234 -17.86 -10.46 -8.70
N ILE A 235 -19.16 -10.35 -8.96
CA ILE A 235 -20.07 -11.51 -8.97
C ILE A 235 -19.67 -12.50 -10.06
N SER A 236 -19.29 -12.02 -11.25
CA SER A 236 -18.86 -12.91 -12.34
C SER A 236 -17.60 -13.68 -11.96
N ALA A 237 -16.61 -13.03 -11.34
CA ALA A 237 -15.38 -13.67 -10.87
C ALA A 237 -15.61 -14.74 -9.79
N LEU A 238 -16.71 -14.67 -9.05
CA LEU A 238 -17.09 -15.68 -8.05
C LEU A 238 -17.90 -16.86 -8.62
N VAL A 239 -18.64 -16.61 -9.70
CA VAL A 239 -19.56 -17.59 -10.30
C VAL A 239 -18.92 -18.36 -11.45
N ASP A 240 -18.01 -17.70 -12.16
CA ASP A 240 -17.22 -18.18 -13.28
C ASP A 240 -15.77 -17.72 -13.09
N PRO A 241 -15.00 -18.41 -12.22
CA PRO A 241 -13.68 -17.97 -11.81
C PRO A 241 -12.68 -17.90 -12.95
N LEU A 242 -11.86 -16.86 -12.95
CA LEU A 242 -10.78 -16.69 -13.91
C LEU A 242 -9.66 -17.71 -13.65
N PRO A 243 -8.99 -18.19 -14.70
CA PRO A 243 -7.83 -19.07 -14.56
C PRO A 243 -6.66 -18.34 -13.89
N THR A 244 -5.80 -19.13 -13.24
CA THR A 244 -4.63 -18.64 -12.51
C THR A 244 -3.43 -18.31 -13.41
N ASP A 245 -3.35 -18.95 -14.58
CA ASP A 245 -2.31 -18.76 -15.58
C ASP A 245 -2.76 -17.80 -16.68
N ALA A 246 -1.79 -17.14 -17.32
CA ALA A 246 -2.06 -16.18 -18.40
C ALA A 246 -2.63 -16.88 -19.64
N GLU A 247 -2.31 -18.16 -19.81
CA GLU A 247 -2.72 -18.98 -20.93
C GLU A 247 -4.13 -19.58 -20.78
N GLY A 248 -4.74 -19.47 -19.59
CA GLY A 248 -6.08 -19.98 -19.31
C GLY A 248 -6.21 -21.50 -19.31
N GLN A 249 -5.10 -22.21 -19.08
CA GLN A 249 -5.02 -23.67 -19.16
C GLN A 249 -5.12 -24.32 -17.78
N SER A 250 -4.87 -23.55 -16.71
CA SER A 250 -4.96 -24.03 -15.36
C SER A 250 -6.42 -24.32 -15.01
N PRO A 251 -6.76 -25.58 -14.68
CA PRO A 251 -8.11 -25.93 -14.22
C PRO A 251 -8.37 -25.43 -12.79
N VAL A 252 -7.39 -24.78 -12.17
CA VAL A 252 -7.43 -24.35 -10.77
C VAL A 252 -7.83 -22.88 -10.69
N ALA A 253 -9.01 -22.65 -10.13
CA ALA A 253 -9.51 -21.33 -9.78
C ALA A 253 -8.59 -20.64 -8.77
N ASP A 254 -8.50 -19.32 -8.87
CA ASP A 254 -7.70 -18.50 -7.97
C ASP A 254 -8.44 -18.24 -6.64
N THR A 255 -8.33 -19.17 -5.70
CA THR A 255 -9.01 -19.07 -4.39
C THR A 255 -8.69 -17.76 -3.67
N ASP A 256 -7.43 -17.30 -3.70
CA ASP A 256 -7.04 -16.05 -3.03
C ASP A 256 -7.70 -14.81 -3.65
N TYR A 257 -7.89 -14.83 -4.97
CA TYR A 257 -8.64 -13.78 -5.67
C TYR A 257 -10.13 -13.86 -5.34
N GLU A 258 -10.74 -15.05 -5.35
CA GLU A 258 -12.14 -15.24 -4.97
C GLU A 258 -12.42 -14.72 -3.56
N GLU A 259 -11.57 -15.03 -2.58
CA GLU A 259 -11.72 -14.56 -1.20
C GLU A 259 -11.70 -13.01 -1.13
N LYS A 260 -10.78 -12.38 -1.85
CA LYS A 260 -10.69 -10.90 -1.91
C LYS A 260 -11.89 -10.29 -2.62
N VAL A 261 -12.37 -10.90 -3.70
CA VAL A 261 -13.55 -10.46 -4.43
C VAL A 261 -14.81 -10.59 -3.57
N ALA A 262 -15.00 -11.71 -2.89
CA ALA A 262 -16.12 -11.93 -1.97
C ALA A 262 -16.09 -10.92 -0.81
N ARG A 263 -14.91 -10.69 -0.24
CA ARG A 263 -14.71 -9.65 0.80
C ARG A 263 -15.07 -8.26 0.29
N THR A 264 -14.59 -7.89 -0.90
CA THR A 264 -14.89 -6.60 -1.53
C THR A 264 -16.38 -6.42 -1.78
N LEU A 265 -17.04 -7.46 -2.29
CA LEU A 265 -18.48 -7.45 -2.55
C LEU A 265 -19.28 -7.30 -1.26
N LEU A 266 -18.88 -7.98 -0.18
CA LEU A 266 -19.49 -7.83 1.13
C LEU A 266 -19.35 -6.39 1.65
N SER A 267 -18.14 -5.84 1.65
CA SER A 267 -17.91 -4.47 2.11
C SER A 267 -18.64 -3.42 1.25
N TYR A 268 -18.78 -3.66 -0.06
CA TYR A 268 -19.61 -2.83 -0.93
C TYR A 268 -21.08 -2.83 -0.46
N LEU A 269 -21.63 -3.99 -0.12
CA LEU A 269 -23.00 -4.11 0.38
C LEU A 269 -23.18 -3.48 1.76
N GLU A 270 -22.24 -3.72 2.68
CA GLU A 270 -22.26 -3.21 4.07
C GLU A 270 -22.20 -1.68 4.12
N THR A 271 -21.49 -1.06 3.18
CA THR A 271 -21.40 0.40 3.10
C THR A 271 -22.66 1.04 2.50
N GLY A 272 -23.61 0.27 2.00
CA GLY A 272 -24.85 0.77 1.39
C GLY A 272 -24.99 0.53 -0.12
N GLY A 273 -24.02 -0.18 -0.73
CA GLY A 273 -24.10 -0.62 -2.12
C GLY A 273 -25.35 -1.46 -2.39
N ARG A 274 -25.80 -1.46 -3.65
CA ARG A 274 -27.02 -2.13 -4.08
C ARG A 274 -26.73 -2.97 -5.31
N LEU A 275 -27.31 -4.16 -5.34
CA LEU A 275 -27.28 -5.03 -6.51
C LEU A 275 -28.56 -4.83 -7.31
N HIS A 276 -28.43 -4.91 -8.62
CA HIS A 276 -29.57 -5.11 -9.51
C HIS A 276 -30.11 -6.54 -9.36
N LYS A 277 -31.36 -6.75 -9.80
CA LYS A 277 -32.04 -8.04 -9.66
C LYS A 277 -31.27 -9.19 -10.32
N ASP A 278 -30.77 -8.97 -11.53
CA ASP A 278 -29.95 -9.93 -12.28
C ASP A 278 -28.63 -10.27 -11.58
N GLN A 279 -27.99 -9.27 -10.96
CA GLN A 279 -26.78 -9.45 -10.16
C GLN A 279 -27.05 -10.29 -8.91
N ALA A 280 -28.14 -9.99 -8.20
CA ALA A 280 -28.54 -10.73 -7.01
C ALA A 280 -28.91 -12.19 -7.33
N GLU A 281 -29.65 -12.43 -8.43
CA GLU A 281 -29.94 -13.78 -8.95
C GLU A 281 -28.67 -14.55 -9.27
N LYS A 282 -27.73 -13.94 -9.99
CA LYS A 282 -26.45 -14.57 -10.36
C LYS A 282 -25.62 -14.92 -9.13
N LEU A 283 -25.57 -14.03 -8.14
CA LEU A 283 -24.88 -14.27 -6.87
C LEU A 283 -25.52 -15.42 -6.09
N ALA A 284 -26.85 -15.44 -5.97
CA ALA A 284 -27.58 -16.51 -5.27
C ALA A 284 -27.35 -17.89 -5.91
N ILE A 285 -27.43 -17.97 -7.25
CA ILE A 285 -27.08 -19.18 -8.00
C ILE A 285 -25.64 -19.59 -7.69
N GLY A 286 -24.70 -18.64 -7.71
CA GLY A 286 -23.32 -18.84 -7.32
C GLY A 286 -23.19 -19.48 -5.95
N MET A 287 -23.81 -18.88 -4.94
CA MET A 287 -23.77 -19.34 -3.54
C MET A 287 -24.41 -20.71 -3.32
N SER A 288 -25.33 -21.13 -4.20
CA SER A 288 -25.99 -22.44 -4.12
C SER A 288 -25.14 -23.62 -4.63
N LYS A 289 -24.07 -23.35 -5.40
CA LYS A 289 -23.22 -24.40 -5.96
C LYS A 289 -22.36 -25.08 -4.86
N PRO A 290 -22.21 -26.41 -4.88
CA PRO A 290 -21.31 -27.10 -3.96
C PRO A 290 -19.85 -26.68 -4.21
N ARG A 291 -19.11 -26.32 -3.15
CA ARG A 291 -17.72 -25.84 -3.23
C ARG A 291 -16.75 -26.74 -2.47
N SER A 292 -15.52 -26.82 -2.98
CA SER A 292 -14.41 -27.58 -2.41
C SER A 292 -13.74 -26.88 -1.22
N ALA A 293 -13.84 -25.55 -1.12
CA ALA A 293 -13.25 -24.73 -0.07
C ALA A 293 -14.32 -23.93 0.70
N ASN A 294 -14.02 -23.57 1.95
CA ASN A 294 -14.85 -22.78 2.86
C ASN A 294 -15.41 -21.53 2.15
N ASN A 295 -16.67 -21.57 1.66
CA ASN A 295 -17.53 -20.40 1.42
C ASN A 295 -16.84 -19.08 0.97
N TRP A 296 -15.94 -19.13 -0.03
CA TRP A 296 -15.12 -17.98 -0.49
C TRP A 296 -14.34 -17.26 0.63
N GLY A 297 -13.84 -18.00 1.62
CA GLY A 297 -13.11 -17.46 2.78
C GLY A 297 -13.98 -16.62 3.72
N LEU A 298 -15.30 -16.60 3.53
CA LEU A 298 -16.23 -15.87 4.39
C LEU A 298 -16.53 -16.67 5.66
N ALA A 299 -16.58 -15.97 6.79
CA ALA A 299 -17.10 -16.53 8.02
C ALA A 299 -18.59 -16.89 7.86
N LYS A 300 -19.10 -17.78 8.73
CA LYS A 300 -20.50 -18.21 8.67
C LYS A 300 -21.48 -17.02 8.68
N GLN A 301 -21.25 -16.03 9.55
CA GLN A 301 -22.09 -14.85 9.65
C GLN A 301 -22.06 -14.00 8.37
N GLU A 302 -20.86 -13.76 7.82
CA GLU A 302 -20.65 -13.00 6.58
C GLU A 302 -21.33 -13.65 5.39
N TRP A 303 -21.28 -14.98 5.32
CA TRP A 303 -21.99 -15.77 4.32
C TRP A 303 -23.51 -15.65 4.45
N GLU A 304 -24.05 -15.75 5.68
CA GLU A 304 -25.47 -15.57 5.96
C GLU A 304 -25.94 -14.15 5.61
N ASP A 305 -25.13 -13.13 5.91
CA ASP A 305 -25.42 -11.73 5.59
C ASP A 305 -25.43 -11.51 4.07
N MET A 306 -24.46 -12.03 3.33
CA MET A 306 -24.42 -11.97 1.86
C MET A 306 -25.60 -12.72 1.22
N SER A 307 -25.97 -13.89 1.77
CA SER A 307 -27.12 -14.69 1.31
C SER A 307 -28.44 -13.97 1.56
N ARG A 308 -28.60 -13.34 2.73
CA ARG A 308 -29.78 -12.54 3.06
C ARG A 308 -29.94 -11.37 2.10
N ILE A 309 -28.87 -10.65 1.79
CA ILE A 309 -28.90 -9.49 0.90
C ILE A 309 -29.24 -9.89 -0.53
N SER A 310 -28.64 -10.96 -1.05
CA SER A 310 -28.96 -11.46 -2.40
C SER A 310 -30.42 -11.94 -2.50
N SER A 311 -30.97 -12.52 -1.42
CA SER A 311 -32.36 -13.01 -1.39
C SER A 311 -33.42 -11.91 -1.29
N GLN A 312 -33.06 -10.68 -0.87
CA GLN A 312 -34.01 -9.56 -0.78
C GLN A 312 -34.53 -9.07 -2.14
N PHE A 313 -33.86 -9.45 -3.23
CA PHE A 313 -34.17 -9.01 -4.60
C PHE A 313 -34.73 -10.13 -5.49
N LEU A 314 -34.89 -11.35 -4.94
CA LEU A 314 -35.52 -12.52 -5.57
C LEU A 314 -37.02 -12.52 -5.35
#